data_AF-A0A2A4KFJ4-F1
#
_entry.id   AF-A0A2A4KFJ4-F1
#
_cell.length_a   1.000
_cell.length_b   1.000
_cell.length_c   1.000
_cell.angle_alpha   90.00
_cell.angle_beta   90.00
_cell.angle_gamma   90.00
#
_symmetry.space_group_name_H-M   'P 1'
#
loop_
_entity.id
_entity.type
_entity.pdbx_description
1 polymer ?
#
loop_
_entity_poly.entity_id
_entity_poly.type
_entity_poly.pdbx_seq_one_letter_code
_entity_poly.pdbx_strand_id
1 'polypeptide(L)' 'MDRRALHAALVEARIPGGYYRIEGVHEPAPTPPDFLFVRRAADGRWETGAFERGTYEVVARHPDEAAACAHLLSLLV' A
#
# COMPACT_ATOMS: atom_id res chain seq x y z
N MET A 1 1.73 13.68 0.98
CA MET A 1 2.19 12.70 -0.02
C MET A 1 0.96 12.04 -0.61
N ASP A 2 0.90 11.81 -1.92
CA ASP A 2 -0.16 11.02 -2.55
C ASP A 2 0.37 9.63 -2.97
N ARG A 3 -0.50 8.76 -3.51
CA ARG A 3 -0.11 7.42 -3.97
C ARG A 3 0.97 7.39 -5.05
N ARG A 4 1.05 8.39 -5.92
CA ARG A 4 2.09 8.44 -6.98
C ARG A 4 3.44 8.83 -6.39
N ALA A 5 3.44 9.81 -5.48
CA ALA A 5 4.62 10.19 -4.72
C ALA A 5 5.12 9.02 -3.84
N LEU A 6 4.22 8.25 -3.23
CA LEU A 6 4.58 7.02 -2.52
C LEU A 6 5.27 6.02 -3.46
N HIS A 7 4.70 5.75 -4.63
CA HIS A 7 5.30 4.81 -5.58
C HIS A 7 6.71 5.25 -5.99
N ALA A 8 6.90 6.54 -6.27
CA ALA A 8 8.21 7.10 -6.59
C ALA A 8 9.22 6.90 -5.44
N ALA A 9 8.81 7.17 -4.20
CA ALA A 9 9.65 6.99 -3.02
C ALA A 9 10.06 5.52 -2.82
N LEU A 10 9.16 4.55 -3.02
CA LEU A 10 9.47 3.12 -2.89
C LEU A 10 10.42 2.64 -3.99
N VAL A 11 10.27 3.15 -5.22
CA VAL A 11 11.20 2.87 -6.32
C VAL A 11 12.59 3.45 -6.03
N GLU A 12 12.67 4.68 -5.54
CA GLU A 12 13.92 5.33 -5.12
C GLU A 12 14.61 4.56 -3.99
N ALA A 13 13.82 4.09 -3.01
CA ALA A 13 14.29 3.22 -1.92
C ALA A 13 14.60 1.78 -2.34
N ARG A 14 14.45 1.44 -3.63
CA ARG A 14 14.75 0.12 -4.21
C ARG A 14 13.93 -1.02 -3.59
N ILE A 15 12.73 -0.73 -3.07
CA ILE A 15 11.82 -1.76 -2.57
C ILE A 15 11.31 -2.59 -3.76
N PRO A 16 11.42 -3.93 -3.73
CA PRO A 16 10.95 -4.73 -4.86
C PRO A 16 9.44 -4.58 -5.03
N GLY A 17 8.99 -4.32 -6.26
CA GLY A 17 7.59 -4.01 -6.55
C GLY A 17 6.58 -5.10 -6.16
N GLY A 18 7.02 -6.33 -5.91
CA GLY A 18 6.15 -7.41 -5.42
C GLY A 18 5.77 -7.28 -3.94
N TYR A 19 6.43 -6.43 -3.16
CA TYR A 19 6.20 -6.28 -1.72
C TYR A 19 5.05 -5.33 -1.38
N TYR A 20 4.56 -4.56 -2.36
CA TYR A 20 3.52 -3.58 -2.11
C TYR A 20 2.51 -3.46 -3.26
N ARG A 21 1.27 -3.12 -2.90
CA ARG A 21 0.20 -2.71 -3.82
C ARG A 21 -0.30 -1.32 -3.45
N ILE A 22 -0.39 -0.45 -4.43
CA ILE A 22 -0.95 0.90 -4.30
C ILE A 22 -2.15 0.95 -5.23
N GLU A 23 -3.37 0.93 -4.67
CA GLU A 23 -4.61 0.91 -5.45
C GLU A 23 -4.59 1.97 -6.55
N GLY A 24 -4.81 1.56 -7.80
CA GLY A 24 -4.87 2.45 -8.96
C GLY A 24 -3.54 3.11 -9.38
N VAL A 25 -2.41 2.73 -8.78
CA VAL A 25 -1.06 3.24 -9.14
C VAL A 25 -0.08 2.11 -9.43
N HIS A 26 -0.01 1.10 -8.57
CA HIS A 26 0.90 -0.04 -8.74
C HIS A 26 0.23 -1.32 -8.23
N GLU A 27 -0.06 -2.23 -9.15
CA GLU A 27 -0.76 -3.48 -8.86
C GLU A 27 0.05 -4.65 -9.44
N PRO A 28 0.87 -5.32 -8.61
CA PRO A 28 1.76 -6.38 -9.08
C PRO A 28 1.01 -7.50 -9.81
N ALA A 29 1.53 -7.90 -10.97
CA ALA A 29 0.98 -8.97 -11.80
C ALA A 29 2.10 -9.94 -12.23
N PRO A 30 1.96 -11.26 -12.00
CA PRO A 30 0.88 -11.93 -11.27
C PRO A 30 0.81 -11.48 -9.80
N THR A 31 -0.36 -11.61 -9.18
CA THR A 31 -0.56 -11.26 -7.77
C THR A 31 0.40 -12.08 -6.88
N PRO A 32 1.31 -11.43 -6.13
CA PRO A 32 2.17 -12.11 -5.18
C PRO A 32 1.34 -12.77 -4.06
N PRO A 33 1.84 -13.85 -3.45
CA PRO A 33 1.16 -14.48 -2.32
C PRO A 33 1.06 -13.54 -1.12
N ASP A 34 2.07 -12.69 -0.92
CA ASP A 34 2.20 -11.79 0.23
C ASP A 34 2.64 -10.38 -0.23
N PHE A 35 1.94 -9.33 0.20
CA PHE A 35 2.30 -7.92 -0.05
C PHE A 35 1.61 -6.97 0.93
N LEU A 36 2.22 -5.83 1.23
CA LEU A 36 1.55 -4.73 1.93
C LEU A 36 0.71 -3.90 0.96
N PHE A 37 -0.38 -3.30 1.42
CA PHE A 37 -1.24 -2.50 0.55
C PHE A 37 -1.63 -1.16 1.14
N VAL A 38 -1.97 -0.23 0.26
CA VAL A 38 -2.79 0.94 0.56
C VAL A 38 -3.98 0.99 -0.41
N ARG A 39 -5.18 1.19 0.12
CA ARG A 39 -6.43 1.29 -0.66
C ARG A 39 -7.45 2.21 -0.01
N ARG A 40 -8.45 2.62 -0.77
CA ARG A 40 -9.65 3.29 -0.26
C ARG A 40 -10.66 2.26 0.25
N ALA A 41 -11.19 2.48 1.45
CA ALA A 41 -12.29 1.71 2.01
C ALA A 41 -13.64 2.18 1.48
N ALA A 42 -14.65 1.31 1.59
CA ALA A 42 -16.02 1.62 1.17
C ALA A 42 -16.65 2.81 1.94
N ASP A 43 -16.19 3.06 3.16
CA ASP A 43 -16.63 4.21 3.99
C ASP A 43 -15.91 5.52 3.63
N GLY A 44 -15.07 5.51 2.59
CA GLY A 44 -14.33 6.67 2.10
C GLY A 44 -13.01 6.93 2.83
N ARG A 45 -12.71 6.21 3.92
CA ARG A 45 -11.40 6.26 4.59
C ARG A 45 -10.33 5.51 3.81
N TRP A 46 -9.10 5.58 4.29
CA TRP A 46 -7.97 4.88 3.71
C TRP A 46 -7.52 3.74 4.62
N GLU A 47 -7.12 2.63 4.03
CA GLU A 47 -6.64 1.44 4.73
C GLU A 47 -5.22 1.12 4.29
N THR A 48 -4.39 0.74 5.26
CA THR A 48 -3.15 0.02 5.01
C THR A 48 -3.22 -1.34 5.68
N GLY A 49 -2.60 -2.34 5.08
CA GLY A 49 -2.58 -3.67 5.65
C GLY A 49 -1.70 -4.63 4.88
N ALA A 50 -1.87 -5.91 5.17
CA ALA A 50 -1.21 -7.00 4.48
C ALA A 50 -2.22 -7.83 3.69
N PHE A 51 -1.83 -8.26 2.51
CA PHE A 51 -2.44 -9.41 1.85
C PHE A 51 -1.51 -10.59 2.07
N GLU A 52 -2.02 -11.67 2.64
CA GLU A 52 -1.25 -12.89 2.87
C GLU A 52 -2.09 -14.09 2.45
N ARG A 53 -1.55 -14.87 1.51
CA ARG A 53 -2.13 -16.15 1.06
C ARG A 53 -3.62 -16.08 0.71
N GLY A 54 -4.07 -14.99 0.07
CA GLY A 54 -5.48 -14.82 -0.31
C GLY A 54 -6.30 -13.96 0.64
N THR A 55 -5.76 -13.56 1.79
CA THR A 55 -6.50 -12.87 2.86
C THR A 55 -6.03 -11.43 3.00
N TYR A 56 -6.95 -10.47 3.03
CA TYR A 56 -6.65 -9.09 3.40
C TYR A 56 -6.80 -8.90 4.90
N GLU A 57 -5.74 -8.46 5.57
CA GLU A 57 -5.74 -8.02 6.95
C GLU A 57 -5.48 -6.52 7.03
N VAL A 58 -6.42 -5.77 7.61
CA VAL A 58 -6.27 -4.31 7.79
C VAL A 58 -5.48 -4.05 9.06
N VAL A 59 -4.31 -3.43 8.91
CA VAL A 59 -3.44 -3.04 10.03
C VAL A 59 -3.85 -1.69 10.61
N ALA A 60 -4.20 -0.73 9.74
CA ALA A 60 -4.60 0.61 10.17
C ALA A 60 -5.60 1.26 9.22
N ARG A 61 -6.44 2.12 9.79
CA ARG A 61 -7.36 3.01 9.06
C ARG A 61 -6.94 4.45 9.26
N HIS A 62 -6.92 5.21 8.18
CA HIS A 62 -6.43 6.58 8.11
C HIS A 62 -7.53 7.51 7.60
N PRO A 63 -7.59 8.76 8.08
CA PRO A 63 -8.61 9.71 7.66
C PRO A 63 -8.42 10.18 6.20
N ASP A 64 -7.19 10.15 5.68
CA ASP A 64 -6.86 10.66 4.36
C ASP A 64 -5.74 9.85 3.67
N GLU A 65 -5.57 10.11 2.37
CA GLU A 65 -4.60 9.44 1.50
C GLU A 65 -3.17 9.66 1.98
N ALA A 66 -2.87 10.87 2.47
CA ALA A 66 -1.52 11.25 2.84
C ALA A 66 -1.04 10.51 4.09
N ALA A 67 -1.90 10.40 5.11
CA ALA A 67 -1.64 9.61 6.30
C ALA A 67 -1.43 8.13 5.98
N ALA A 68 -2.28 7.56 5.11
CA ALA A 68 -2.14 6.16 4.70
C ALA A 68 -0.86 5.89 3.91
N CYS A 69 -0.52 6.77 2.96
CA CYS A 69 0.71 6.63 2.18
C CYS A 69 1.95 6.77 3.06
N ALA A 70 1.96 7.72 4.00
CA ALA A 70 3.07 7.88 4.95
C ALA A 70 3.22 6.64 5.85
N HIS A 71 2.10 6.07 6.32
CA HIS A 71 2.12 4.85 7.10
C HIS A 71 2.68 3.67 6.30
N LEU A 72 2.21 3.43 5.07
CA LEU A 72 2.74 2.35 4.24
C LEU A 72 4.24 2.50 3.96
N LEU A 73 4.72 3.73 3.72
CA LEU A 73 6.15 3.99 3.56
C LEU A 73 6.94 3.57 4.81
N SER A 74 6.46 3.92 6.01
CA SER A 74 7.13 3.57 7.27
C SER A 74 7.14 2.07 7.60
N LEU A 75 6.30 1.27 6.93
CA LEU A 75 6.32 -0.19 7.07
C LEU A 75 7.35 -0.85 6.14
N LEU A 76 7.81 -0.15 5.11
CA LEU A 76 8.69 -0.69 4.05
C LEU A 76 10.11 -0.11 4.09
N VAL A 77 10.33 0.99 4.81
CA VAL A 77 11.59 1.74 4.94
C VAL A 77 11.86 2.01 6.41
#